data_AF-A0A7J2RCJ5-F1
#
_entry.id   AF-A0A7J2RCJ5-F1
#
_cell.length_a   1.000
_cell.length_b   1.000
_cell.length_c   1.000
_cell.angle_alpha   90.00
_cell.angle_beta   90.00
_cell.angle_gamma   90.00
#
_symmetry.space_group_name_H-M   'P 1'
#
loop_
_entity.id
_entity.type
_entity.pdbx_description
1 polymer ?
#
loop_
_entity_poly.entity_id
_entity_poly.type
_entity_poly.pdbx_seq_one_letter_code
_entity_poly.pdbx_strand_id
1 'polypeptide(L)'
;MERWINFCRHFDLNLPILLVGLKSDLHDYFHVYFDLIVEFLKKYNMIDYFSISCKTGKSLEKIFYTIFNIIIKIEEKKKKARWEREKREKILLL
;
A
#
# COMPACT_ATOMS: atom_id res chain seq x y z
N MET A 1 4.05 14.99 -4.72
CA MET A 1 3.78 13.57 -4.38
C MET A 1 5.00 12.69 -4.68
N GLU A 2 5.60 12.79 -5.87
CA GLU A 2 6.80 12.05 -6.30
C GLU A 2 7.94 11.99 -5.27
N ARG A 3 8.27 13.12 -4.63
CA ARG A 3 9.31 13.19 -3.60
C ARG A 3 9.10 12.18 -2.46
N TRP A 4 7.87 12.01 -1.99
CA TRP A 4 7.55 11.08 -0.89
C TRP A 4 7.68 9.63 -1.34
N ILE A 5 7.27 9.34 -2.58
CA ILE A 5 7.35 8.00 -3.15
C ILE A 5 8.82 7.60 -3.29
N ASN A 6 9.65 8.49 -3.83
CA ASN A 6 11.08 8.27 -3.97
C ASN A 6 11.77 8.11 -2.61
N PHE A 7 11.33 8.87 -1.60
CA PHE A 7 11.84 8.72 -0.23
C PHE A 7 11.47 7.36 0.36
N CYS A 8 10.19 6.97 0.33
CA CYS A 8 9.74 5.69 0.88
C CYS A 8 10.37 4.49 0.18
N ARG A 9 10.53 4.56 -1.15
CA ARG A 9 11.10 3.48 -1.98
C ARG A 9 12.60 3.58 -2.19
N HIS A 10 13.29 4.44 -1.44
CA HIS A 10 14.74 4.62 -1.59
C HIS A 10 15.50 3.30 -1.39
N PHE A 11 15.12 2.51 -0.37
CA PHE A 11 15.76 1.24 -0.05
C PHE A 11 15.00 0.01 -0.56
N ASP A 12 13.69 0.14 -0.80
CA ASP A 12 12.85 -0.95 -1.31
C ASP A 12 11.90 -0.42 -2.38
N LEU A 13 12.24 -0.67 -3.64
CA LEU A 13 11.42 -0.28 -4.80
C LEU A 13 10.04 -0.93 -4.81
N ASN A 14 9.88 -2.07 -4.13
CA ASN A 14 8.62 -2.81 -4.06
C ASN A 14 7.84 -2.52 -2.78
N LEU A 15 8.28 -1.54 -1.98
CA LEU A 15 7.59 -1.17 -0.75
C LEU A 15 6.13 -0.83 -1.09
N PRO A 16 5.15 -1.53 -0.49
CA PRO A 16 3.74 -1.24 -0.68
C PRO A 16 3.41 0.14 -0.11
N ILE A 17 2.72 0.97 -0.91
CA ILE A 17 2.30 2.31 -0.49
C ILE A 17 0.78 2.40 -0.57
N LEU A 18 0.15 2.84 0.51
CA LEU A 18 -1.27 3.16 0.58
C LEU A 18 -1.45 4.69 0.54
N LEU A 19 -2.28 5.20 -0.37
CA LEU A 19 -2.56 6.64 -0.45
C LEU A 19 -3.69 7.00 0.50
N VAL A 20 -3.52 8.05 1.30
CA VAL A 20 -4.52 8.49 2.27
C VAL A 20 -4.83 9.97 2.09
N GLY A 21 -6.05 10.27 1.68
CA GLY A 21 -6.63 11.62 1.67
C GLY A 21 -7.14 11.98 3.06
N LEU A 22 -6.56 13.00 3.67
CA LEU A 22 -6.94 13.48 5.00
C LEU A 22 -8.06 14.52 4.93
N LYS A 23 -8.65 14.83 6.09
CA LYS A 23 -9.64 15.92 6.27
C LYS A 23 -10.85 15.80 5.35
N SER A 24 -11.33 14.57 5.13
CA SER A 24 -12.52 14.29 4.32
C SER A 24 -13.81 14.94 4.84
N ASP A 25 -13.81 15.47 6.06
CA ASP A 25 -14.88 16.28 6.64
C ASP A 25 -14.98 17.68 6.03
N LEU A 26 -13.94 18.16 5.34
CA LEU A 26 -13.92 19.46 4.65
C LEU A 26 -14.48 19.33 3.23
N HIS A 27 -15.77 19.03 3.11
CA HIS A 27 -16.45 18.81 1.84
C HIS A 27 -16.32 19.99 0.86
N ASP A 28 -16.30 21.22 1.36
CA ASP A 28 -16.24 22.45 0.54
C ASP A 28 -14.83 22.78 0.01
N TYR A 29 -13.79 22.11 0.53
CA TYR A 29 -12.39 22.36 0.18
C TYR A 29 -11.71 21.15 -0.47
N PHE A 30 -12.49 20.12 -0.81
CA PHE A 30 -11.94 18.89 -1.39
C PHE A 30 -11.68 19.09 -2.89
N HIS A 31 -10.47 19.53 -3.23
CA HIS A 31 -10.08 19.85 -4.61
C HIS A 31 -9.36 18.71 -5.36
N VAL A 32 -9.30 17.50 -4.80
CA VAL A 32 -8.62 16.37 -5.46
C VAL A 32 -9.63 15.59 -6.30
N TYR A 33 -9.49 15.70 -7.62
CA TYR A 33 -10.30 14.94 -8.58
C TYR A 33 -10.00 13.44 -8.50
N PHE A 34 -11.04 12.63 -8.60
CA PHE A 34 -10.93 11.17 -8.53
C PHE A 34 -10.03 10.60 -9.65
N ASP A 35 -10.11 11.16 -10.86
CA ASP A 35 -9.30 10.72 -12.00
C ASP A 35 -7.80 10.87 -11.73
N LEU A 36 -7.42 12.00 -11.11
CA LEU A 36 -6.03 12.24 -10.71
C LEU A 36 -5.56 11.17 -9.70
N ILE A 37 -6.41 10.79 -8.75
CA ILE A 37 -6.09 9.71 -7.80
C ILE A 37 -5.86 8.39 -8.55
N VAL A 38 -6.74 8.04 -9.47
CA VAL A 38 -6.61 6.82 -10.28
C VAL A 38 -5.30 6.82 -11.08
N GLU A 39 -4.94 7.95 -11.68
CA GLU A 39 -3.66 8.12 -12.38
C GLU A 39 -2.47 7.92 -11.44
N PHE A 40 -2.49 8.51 -10.23
CA PHE A 40 -1.44 8.32 -9.24
C PHE A 40 -1.30 6.86 -8.78
N LEU A 41 -2.43 6.20 -8.50
CA LEU A 41 -2.42 4.80 -8.08
C LEU A 41 -1.76 3.91 -9.13
N LYS A 42 -2.12 4.11 -10.41
CA LYS A 42 -1.53 3.39 -11.54
C LYS A 42 -0.06 3.75 -11.76
N LYS A 43 0.27 5.04 -11.85
CA LYS A 43 1.62 5.54 -12.16
C LYS A 43 2.67 5.02 -11.17
N TYR A 44 2.30 4.89 -9.89
CA TYR A 44 3.23 4.49 -8.84
C TYR A 44 2.97 3.11 -8.27
N ASN A 45 2.08 2.31 -8.85
CA ASN A 45 1.73 0.98 -8.34
C ASN A 45 1.42 1.03 -6.83
N MET A 46 0.54 1.95 -6.43
CA MET A 46 0.05 2.05 -5.05
C MET A 46 -1.08 1.06 -4.83
N ILE A 47 -1.28 0.66 -3.59
CA ILE A 47 -2.19 -0.44 -3.25
C ILE A 47 -3.66 -0.01 -3.41
N ASP A 48 -3.99 1.13 -2.83
CA ASP A 48 -5.35 1.68 -2.81
C ASP A 48 -5.34 3.15 -2.35
N TYR A 49 -6.51 3.77 -2.34
CA TYR A 49 -6.77 5.10 -1.79
C TYR A 49 -7.88 5.08 -0.75
N PHE A 50 -7.67 5.77 0.37
CA PHE A 50 -8.69 6.02 1.38
C PHE A 50 -8.86 7.50 1.68
N SER A 51 -10.10 7.96 1.75
CA SER A 51 -10.45 9.28 2.26
C SER A 51 -10.90 9.16 3.73
N ILE A 52 -10.21 9.86 4.64
CA ILE A 52 -10.45 9.77 6.08
C ILE A 52 -10.64 11.12 6.73
N SER A 53 -11.25 11.10 7.91
CA SER A 53 -11.22 12.24 8.82
C SER A 53 -10.80 11.79 10.20
N CYS A 54 -9.64 12.26 10.65
CA CYS A 54 -9.19 12.04 12.02
C CYS A 54 -10.08 12.78 13.04
N LYS A 55 -10.78 13.83 12.61
CA LYS A 55 -11.68 14.61 13.46
C LYS A 55 -12.96 13.83 13.77
N THR A 56 -13.55 13.18 12.77
CA THR A 56 -14.82 12.44 12.94
C THR A 56 -14.60 10.95 13.17
N GLY A 57 -13.36 10.45 13.06
CA GLY A 57 -13.03 9.03 13.10
C GLY A 57 -13.41 8.27 11.82
N LYS A 58 -13.97 8.95 10.81
CA LYS A 58 -14.41 8.33 9.55
C LYS A 58 -13.26 7.55 8.91
N SER A 59 -13.50 6.25 8.74
CA SER A 59 -12.63 5.30 8.03
C SER A 59 -11.24 5.10 8.62
N LEU A 60 -10.98 5.56 9.86
CA LEU A 60 -9.66 5.42 10.50
C LEU A 60 -9.29 3.95 10.76
N GLU A 61 -10.17 3.21 11.44
CA GLU A 61 -9.98 1.80 11.77
C GLU A 61 -9.80 0.93 10.51
N LYS A 62 -10.62 1.19 9.49
CA LYS A 62 -10.58 0.46 8.22
C LYS A 62 -9.20 0.56 7.52
N ILE A 63 -8.54 1.72 7.60
CA ILE A 63 -7.19 1.87 7.02
C ILE A 63 -6.19 0.94 7.71
N PHE A 64 -6.18 0.93 9.04
CA PHE A 64 -5.23 0.14 9.80
C PHE A 64 -5.44 -1.36 9.55
N TYR A 65 -6.68 -1.83 9.54
CA TYR A 65 -6.96 -3.22 9.17
C TYR A 65 -6.52 -3.55 7.74
N THR A 66 -6.76 -2.63 6.79
CA THR A 66 -6.39 -2.84 5.40
C THR A 66 -4.88 -2.99 5.25
N ILE A 67 -4.09 -2.08 5.81
CA ILE A 67 -2.63 -2.14 5.68
C ILE A 67 -2.04 -3.35 6.42
N PHE A 68 -2.59 -3.69 7.59
CA PHE A 68 -2.15 -4.86 8.35
C PHE A 68 -2.37 -6.16 7.57
N ASN A 69 -3.57 -6.31 6.97
CA ASN A 69 -3.88 -7.47 6.14
C ASN A 69 -2.99 -7.56 4.89
N ILE A 70 -2.58 -6.42 4.32
CA ILE A 70 -1.65 -6.41 3.18
C ILE A 70 -0.26 -6.90 3.62
N ILE A 71 0.24 -6.41 4.75
CA ILE A 71 1.55 -6.81 5.29
C ILE A 71 1.56 -8.32 5.56
N ILE A 72 0.52 -8.87 6.20
CA ILE A 72 0.40 -10.31 6.45
C ILE A 72 0.48 -11.11 5.15
N LYS A 73 -0.33 -10.75 4.14
CA LYS A 73 -0.35 -11.43 2.84
C LYS A 73 1.01 -11.39 2.14
N ILE A 74 1.76 -10.30 2.28
CA ILE A 74 3.10 -10.18 1.70
C ILE A 74 4.07 -11.13 2.40
N GLU A 75 4.03 -11.20 3.74
CA GLU A 75 4.89 -12.11 4.50
C GLU A 75 4.57 -13.58 4.23
N GLU A 76 3.30 -13.94 4.09
CA GLU A 76 2.88 -15.29 3.70
C GLU A 76 3.42 -15.68 2.32
N LYS A 77 3.32 -14.78 1.33
CA LYS A 77 3.88 -15.00 -0.01
C LYS A 77 5.39 -15.17 0.02
N LYS A 78 6.11 -14.35 0.80
CA LYS A 78 7.57 -14.47 0.97
C LYS A 78 7.96 -15.81 1.58
N LYS A 79 7.26 -16.26 2.63
CA LYS A 79 7.50 -17.57 3.26
C LYS A 79 7.28 -18.71 2.28
N LYS A 80 6.19 -18.69 1.52
CA LYS A 80 5.90 -19.71 0.50
C LYS A 80 6.98 -19.74 -0.60
N ALA A 81 7.36 -18.58 -1.13
CA ALA A 81 8.40 -18.50 -2.15
C ALA A 81 9.77 -18.99 -1.66
N ARG A 82 10.12 -18.71 -0.39
CA ARG A 82 11.33 -19.23 0.25
C ARG A 82 11.29 -20.76 0.32
N TRP A 83 10.20 -21.32 0.84
CA TRP A 83 10.00 -22.77 0.95
C TRP A 83 10.13 -23.48 -0.41
N GLU A 84 9.52 -22.93 -1.46
CA GLU A 84 9.59 -23.50 -2.81
C GLU A 84 11.01 -23.50 -3.38
N ARG A 85 11.82 -22.48 -3.09
CA ARG A 85 13.23 -22.43 -3.49
C ARG A 85 14.05 -23.50 -2.77
N GLU A 86 13.94 -23.57 -1.45
CA GLU A 86 14.66 -24.56 -0.63
C GLU A 86 14.32 -26.00 -1.05
N LYS A 87 13.05 -26.26 -1.38
CA LYS A 87 12.62 -27.57 -1.89
C LYS A 87 13.25 -27.90 -3.25
N ARG A 88 13.32 -26.93 -4.18
CA ARG A 88 13.94 -27.12 -5.50
C ARG A 88 15.44 -27.38 -5.40
N GLU A 89 16.14 -26.62 -4.57
CA GLU A 89 17.59 -26.78 -4.33
C GLU A 89 17.91 -28.17 -3.77
N LYS A 90 17.11 -28.68 -2.82
CA LYS A 90 17.28 -30.04 -2.29
C LYS A 90 17.06 -31.13 -3.33
N ILE A 91 16.14 -30.93 -4.28
CA ILE A 91 15.90 -31.89 -5.38
C ILE A 91 17.04 -31.87 -6.39
N LEU A 92 17.64 -30.71 -6.66
CA LEU A 92 18.76 -30.56 -7.60
C LEU A 92 20.09 -31.13 -7.08
N LEU A 93 20.19 -31.36 -5.76
CA LEU A 93 21.37 -31.93 -5.11
C LEU A 93 21.28 -33.45 -4.89
N LEU A 94 20.19 -34.08 -5.33
CA LEU A 94 19.94 -35.53 -5.34
C LEU A 94 20.03 -36.07 -6.77
#